data_AF-A0A508AS86-F1
#
_entry.id   AF-A0A508AS86-F1
#
_cell.length_a   1.000
_cell.length_b   1.000
_cell.length_c   1.000
_cell.angle_alpha   90.00
_cell.angle_beta   90.00
_cell.angle_gamma   90.00
#
_symmetry.space_group_name_H-M   'P 1'
#
loop_
_entity.id
_entity.type
_entity.pdbx_description
1 polymer ?
#
loop_
_entity_poly.entity_id
_entity_poly.type
_entity_poly.pdbx_seq_one_letter_code
_entity_poly.pdbx_strand_id
1 'polypeptide(L)'
;MSTSQTLAAAPSDLLGQCAGHFRDRGFSVLRGVLAPAEAELCANYAVMQTGVPGYYTREDSLGSQGRYADTLGECLLLRLLPLMERVADGPLHPCYSYLRVYMPGAELPRHLDRPSCEISTSLTLGFDAACPWTLGIQSEGEDLELPLGPGDMLAYRGADLPHWRGRFDGRYWVQLFLHYVRADGQFAEYRFDGRERIGPFDPSRQTRRFDAAHATGAGATGEGA
;
A
#
# COMPACT_ATOMS: atom_id res chain seq x y z
N MET A 1 37.36 2.83 -23.57
CA MET A 1 36.50 1.70 -23.97
C MET A 1 35.18 1.89 -23.25
N SER A 2 34.20 2.43 -23.95
CA SER A 2 32.86 2.74 -23.41
C SER A 2 32.00 1.49 -23.51
N THR A 3 31.78 0.80 -22.40
CA THR A 3 30.77 -0.24 -22.31
C THR A 3 29.43 0.43 -22.00
N SER A 4 28.78 0.94 -23.06
CA SER A 4 27.34 1.13 -23.04
C SER A 4 26.69 -0.24 -22.85
N GLN A 5 26.33 -0.57 -21.61
CA GLN A 5 25.35 -1.61 -21.36
C GLN A 5 24.00 -1.06 -21.83
N THR A 6 23.60 -1.50 -23.01
CA THR A 6 22.22 -1.36 -23.48
C THR A 6 21.34 -2.12 -22.47
N LEU A 7 20.66 -1.39 -21.59
CA LEU A 7 19.45 -1.94 -20.96
C LEU A 7 18.54 -2.34 -22.11
N ALA A 8 18.21 -3.63 -22.20
CA ALA A 8 17.11 -4.06 -23.02
C ALA A 8 15.88 -3.28 -22.56
N ALA A 9 15.41 -2.36 -23.40
CA ALA A 9 14.18 -1.65 -23.15
C ALA A 9 13.08 -2.71 -23.00
N ALA A 10 12.53 -2.86 -21.79
CA ALA A 10 11.22 -3.45 -21.65
C ALA A 10 10.32 -2.71 -22.65
N PRO A 11 9.53 -3.41 -23.50
CA PRO A 11 8.85 -2.78 -24.60
C PRO A 11 8.03 -1.61 -24.05
N SER A 12 8.18 -0.44 -24.66
CA SER A 12 7.59 0.84 -24.24
C SER A 12 6.06 0.81 -24.06
N ASP A 13 5.43 -0.30 -24.41
CA ASP A 13 4.01 -0.60 -24.34
C ASP A 13 3.53 -1.16 -22.99
N LEU A 14 4.40 -1.77 -22.16
CA LEU A 14 3.93 -2.42 -20.92
C LEU A 14 3.31 -1.45 -19.91
N LEU A 15 3.91 -0.27 -19.72
CA LEU A 15 3.31 0.71 -18.83
C LEU A 15 2.02 1.31 -19.41
N GLY A 16 1.95 1.47 -20.73
CA GLY A 16 0.72 1.90 -21.40
C GLY A 16 -0.42 0.90 -21.20
N GLN A 17 -0.12 -0.39 -21.32
CA GLN A 17 -1.05 -1.47 -21.01
C GLN A 17 -1.47 -1.44 -19.54
N CYS A 18 -0.52 -1.28 -18.61
CA CYS A 18 -0.83 -1.19 -17.18
C CYS A 18 -1.73 0.02 -16.87
N ALA A 19 -1.45 1.19 -17.45
CA ALA A 19 -2.26 2.40 -17.27
C ALA A 19 -3.65 2.24 -17.90
N GLY A 20 -3.73 1.64 -19.10
CA GLY A 20 -5.00 1.32 -19.74
C GLY A 20 -5.85 0.37 -18.87
N HIS A 21 -5.25 -0.72 -18.39
CA HIS A 21 -5.93 -1.66 -17.51
C HIS A 21 -6.37 -0.99 -16.19
N PHE A 22 -5.55 -0.12 -15.60
CA PHE A 22 -5.93 0.64 -14.40
C PHE A 22 -7.10 1.60 -14.65
N ARG A 23 -7.10 2.31 -15.77
CA ARG A 23 -8.19 3.21 -16.17
C ARG A 23 -9.49 2.43 -16.35
N ASP A 24 -9.42 1.31 -17.06
CA ASP A 24 -10.61 0.59 -17.52
C ASP A 24 -11.18 -0.32 -16.42
N ARG A 25 -10.32 -0.97 -15.62
CA ARG A 25 -10.71 -1.94 -14.57
C ARG A 25 -10.61 -1.41 -13.14
N GLY A 26 -10.00 -0.24 -12.95
CA GLY A 26 -9.74 0.33 -11.63
C GLY A 26 -8.56 -0.32 -10.87
N PHE A 27 -7.86 -1.29 -11.47
CA PHE A 27 -6.66 -1.89 -10.91
C PHE A 27 -5.66 -2.30 -12.00
N SER A 28 -4.41 -2.57 -11.64
CA SER A 28 -3.40 -3.07 -12.56
C SER A 28 -2.25 -3.75 -11.81
N VAL A 29 -1.73 -4.83 -12.36
CA VAL A 29 -0.57 -5.53 -11.80
C VAL A 29 0.70 -5.04 -12.48
N LEU A 30 1.62 -4.52 -11.68
CA LEU A 30 2.95 -4.07 -12.10
C LEU A 30 3.98 -5.10 -11.64
N ARG A 31 4.64 -5.75 -12.59
CA ARG A 31 5.64 -6.79 -12.31
C ARG A 31 7.04 -6.19 -12.18
N GLY A 32 7.80 -6.65 -11.20
CA GLY A 32 9.19 -6.24 -11.00
C GLY A 32 9.38 -4.74 -10.79
N VAL A 33 8.47 -4.10 -10.05
CA VAL A 33 8.60 -2.68 -9.65
C VAL A 33 9.86 -2.47 -8.83
N LEU A 34 10.17 -3.42 -7.95
CA LEU A 34 11.48 -3.54 -7.32
C LEU A 34 12.24 -4.74 -7.89
N ALA A 35 13.55 -4.59 -8.04
CA ALA A 35 14.41 -5.72 -8.33
C ALA A 35 14.39 -6.71 -7.14
N PRO A 36 14.57 -8.04 -7.37
CA PRO A 36 14.49 -9.03 -6.30
C PRO A 36 15.40 -8.73 -5.09
N ALA A 37 16.65 -8.33 -5.32
CA ALA A 37 17.59 -7.98 -4.25
C ALA A 37 17.15 -6.73 -3.46
N GLU A 38 16.45 -5.80 -4.12
CA GLU A 38 15.91 -4.61 -3.46
C GLU A 38 14.70 -4.97 -2.57
N ALA A 39 13.80 -5.79 -3.10
CA ALA A 39 12.65 -6.31 -2.35
C ALA A 39 13.11 -7.11 -1.12
N GLU A 40 14.11 -7.98 -1.30
CA GLU A 40 14.74 -8.75 -0.21
C GLU A 40 15.35 -7.85 0.87
N LEU A 41 16.10 -6.81 0.48
CA LEU A 41 16.64 -5.85 1.44
C LEU A 41 15.53 -5.18 2.27
N CYS A 42 14.44 -4.78 1.62
CA CYS A 42 13.29 -4.17 2.28
C CYS A 42 12.56 -5.16 3.21
N ALA A 43 12.43 -6.43 2.79
CA ALA A 43 11.83 -7.48 3.60
C ALA A 43 12.68 -7.79 4.84
N ASN A 44 14.00 -7.89 4.68
CA ASN A 44 14.92 -8.09 5.80
C ASN A 44 14.86 -6.94 6.80
N TYR A 45 14.83 -5.70 6.34
CA TYR A 45 14.58 -4.54 7.19
C TYR A 45 13.28 -4.73 7.99
N ALA A 46 12.16 -5.01 7.32
CA ALA A 46 10.86 -5.13 7.97
C ALA A 46 10.82 -6.26 9.01
N VAL A 47 11.40 -7.42 8.69
CA VAL A 47 11.49 -8.59 9.58
C VAL A 47 12.38 -8.30 10.78
N MET A 48 13.54 -7.65 10.60
CA MET A 48 14.42 -7.30 11.72
C MET A 48 13.72 -6.40 12.74
N GLN A 49 12.87 -5.48 12.27
CA GLN A 49 12.11 -4.60 13.15
C GLN A 49 11.05 -5.34 13.99
N THR A 50 10.70 -6.60 13.66
CA THR A 50 9.78 -7.41 14.48
C THR A 50 10.35 -7.68 15.87
N GLY A 51 11.68 -7.69 16.01
CA GLY A 51 12.38 -7.87 17.28
C GLY A 51 12.56 -6.59 18.09
N VAL A 52 12.15 -5.43 17.57
CA VAL A 52 12.34 -4.13 18.23
C VAL A 52 11.08 -3.76 19.02
N PRO A 53 11.14 -3.68 20.36
CA PRO A 53 9.97 -3.37 21.18
C PRO A 53 9.35 -2.02 20.80
N GLY A 54 8.03 -2.01 20.59
CA GLY A 54 7.27 -0.80 20.26
C GLY A 54 7.46 -0.28 18.83
N TYR A 55 8.21 -0.97 17.97
CA TYR A 55 8.30 -0.57 16.57
C TYR A 55 6.96 -0.79 15.86
N TYR A 56 6.41 -1.99 15.86
CA TYR A 56 5.11 -2.25 15.25
C TYR A 56 3.95 -2.15 16.23
N THR A 57 2.80 -1.70 15.73
CA THR A 57 1.50 -1.90 16.37
C THR A 57 1.02 -3.30 16.05
N ARG A 58 0.57 -4.04 17.06
CA ARG A 58 0.00 -5.38 16.88
C ARG A 58 -1.44 -5.29 16.37
N GLU A 59 -1.76 -6.07 15.34
CA GLU A 59 -3.06 -6.11 14.67
C GLU A 59 -3.64 -7.53 14.82
N ASP A 60 -4.10 -7.88 16.03
CA ASP A 60 -4.52 -9.25 16.38
C ASP A 60 -5.62 -9.81 15.48
N SER A 61 -6.61 -8.97 15.10
CA SER A 61 -7.72 -9.37 14.24
C SER A 61 -7.29 -9.75 12.82
N LEU A 62 -6.10 -9.33 12.39
CA LEU A 62 -5.53 -9.62 11.07
C LEU A 62 -4.39 -10.64 11.14
N GLY A 63 -4.00 -11.09 12.35
CA GLY A 63 -2.82 -11.93 12.55
C GLY A 63 -1.53 -11.25 12.07
N SER A 64 -1.39 -9.94 12.30
CA SER A 64 -0.27 -9.17 11.75
C SER A 64 0.24 -8.10 12.70
N GLN A 65 1.29 -7.43 12.26
CA GLN A 65 1.84 -6.26 12.93
C GLN A 65 2.18 -5.19 11.88
N GLY A 66 1.81 -3.94 12.18
CA GLY A 66 1.76 -2.84 11.22
C GLY A 66 2.46 -1.59 11.72
N ARG A 67 3.01 -0.79 10.78
CA ARG A 67 3.63 0.50 11.06
C ARG A 67 3.12 1.51 10.03
N TYR A 68 2.42 2.52 10.54
CA TYR A 68 2.04 3.70 9.78
C TYR A 68 3.27 4.60 9.57
N ALA A 69 3.46 5.05 8.32
CA ALA A 69 4.49 5.98 7.88
C ALA A 69 5.87 5.65 8.47
N ASP A 70 6.39 4.46 8.18
CA ASP A 70 7.78 4.15 8.49
C ASP A 70 8.73 4.81 7.47
N THR A 71 10.00 5.03 7.83
CA THR A 71 10.94 5.77 6.97
C THR A 71 11.22 5.08 5.63
N LEU A 72 11.38 3.75 5.62
CA LEU A 72 11.59 3.00 4.38
C LEU A 72 10.36 3.10 3.49
N GLY A 73 9.17 2.90 4.07
CA GLY A 73 7.91 3.01 3.36
C GLY A 73 7.68 4.39 2.74
N GLU A 74 7.93 5.47 3.49
CA GLU A 74 7.76 6.85 3.02
C GLU A 74 8.80 7.21 1.93
N CYS A 75 10.01 6.64 1.98
CA CYS A 75 11.00 6.77 0.90
C CYS A 75 10.51 6.09 -0.39
N LEU A 76 9.95 4.87 -0.29
CA LEU A 76 9.39 4.16 -1.44
C LEU A 76 8.13 4.85 -1.99
N LEU A 77 7.30 5.43 -1.13
CA LEU A 77 6.15 6.27 -1.50
C LEU A 77 6.57 7.41 -2.43
N LEU A 78 7.63 8.15 -2.07
CA LEU A 78 8.13 9.25 -2.89
C LEU A 78 8.82 8.76 -4.17
N ARG A 79 9.60 7.67 -4.09
CA ARG A 79 10.30 7.10 -5.24
C ARG A 79 9.33 6.59 -6.31
N LEU A 80 8.23 5.97 -5.89
CA LEU A 80 7.26 5.35 -6.80
C LEU A 80 6.14 6.32 -7.24
N LEU A 81 6.08 7.53 -6.69
CA LEU A 81 5.13 8.56 -7.11
C LEU A 81 5.14 8.81 -8.64
N PRO A 82 6.29 9.03 -9.32
CA PRO A 82 6.29 9.27 -10.77
C PRO A 82 5.80 8.07 -11.59
N LEU A 83 6.01 6.84 -11.09
CA LEU A 83 5.45 5.64 -11.72
C LEU A 83 3.93 5.67 -11.58
N MET A 84 3.42 5.95 -10.38
CA MET A 84 1.99 5.98 -10.10
C MET A 84 1.26 7.11 -10.82
N GLU A 85 1.87 8.28 -11.01
CA GLU A 85 1.30 9.35 -11.83
C GLU A 85 1.11 8.92 -13.30
N ARG A 86 2.04 8.11 -13.84
CA ARG A 86 1.91 7.54 -15.19
C ARG A 86 0.84 6.45 -15.26
N VAL A 87 0.69 5.63 -14.23
CA VAL A 87 -0.35 4.59 -14.14
C VAL A 87 -1.74 5.21 -14.00
N ALA A 88 -1.86 6.23 -13.17
CA ALA A 88 -3.10 6.94 -12.93
C ALA A 88 -3.44 7.92 -14.08
N ASP A 89 -2.49 8.24 -14.96
CA ASP A 89 -2.66 9.27 -15.99
C ASP A 89 -3.03 10.62 -15.36
N GLY A 90 -2.14 11.14 -14.52
CA GLY A 90 -2.30 12.47 -13.93
C GLY A 90 -1.49 12.70 -12.65
N PRO A 91 -1.45 13.95 -12.17
CA PRO A 91 -0.71 14.33 -10.99
C PRO A 91 -1.33 13.74 -9.72
N LEU A 92 -0.46 13.28 -8.81
CA LEU A 92 -0.87 12.69 -7.54
C LEU A 92 -0.25 13.41 -6.34
N HIS A 93 -0.93 13.33 -5.20
CA HIS A 93 -0.36 13.66 -3.91
C HIS A 93 -0.10 12.37 -3.13
N PRO A 94 1.11 12.15 -2.60
CA PRO A 94 1.32 11.05 -1.67
C PRO A 94 0.58 11.33 -0.37
N CYS A 95 -0.01 10.29 0.22
CA CYS A 95 -0.72 10.36 1.49
C CYS A 95 0.13 9.77 2.61
N TYR A 96 0.37 8.47 2.58
CA TYR A 96 1.20 7.77 3.57
C TYR A 96 1.57 6.37 3.06
N SER A 97 2.56 5.77 3.72
CA SER A 97 2.87 4.35 3.61
C SER A 97 2.40 3.56 4.82
N TYR A 98 2.11 2.28 4.65
CA TYR A 98 1.85 1.35 5.74
C TYR A 98 2.63 0.06 5.54
N LEU A 99 3.60 -0.22 6.40
CA LEU A 99 4.37 -1.46 6.37
C LEU A 99 3.70 -2.49 7.26
N ARG A 100 3.49 -3.71 6.75
CA ARG A 100 2.85 -4.78 7.51
C ARG A 100 3.62 -6.09 7.36
N VAL A 101 3.75 -6.80 8.47
CA VAL A 101 4.24 -8.18 8.53
C VAL A 101 3.10 -9.06 9.00
N TYR A 102 2.62 -9.96 8.14
CA TYR A 102 1.62 -10.97 8.48
C TYR A 102 2.28 -12.24 9.00
N MET A 103 1.61 -12.88 9.97
CA MET A 103 2.06 -14.07 10.69
C MET A 103 1.23 -15.30 10.27
N PRO A 104 1.63 -16.53 10.66
CA PRO A 104 0.89 -17.73 10.29
C PRO A 104 -0.59 -17.66 10.69
N GLY A 105 -1.48 -18.01 9.75
CA GLY A 105 -2.93 -17.95 9.95
C GLY A 105 -3.55 -16.56 9.82
N ALA A 106 -2.76 -15.55 9.44
CA ALA A 106 -3.28 -14.22 9.10
C ALA A 106 -4.35 -14.25 8.02
N GLU A 107 -5.27 -13.30 8.08
CA GLU A 107 -6.33 -13.11 7.10
C GLU A 107 -6.63 -11.62 7.00
N LEU A 108 -6.98 -11.17 5.79
CA LEU A 108 -7.46 -9.82 5.56
C LEU A 108 -8.88 -9.90 5.01
N PRO A 109 -9.90 -9.68 5.85
CA PRO A 109 -11.29 -9.71 5.43
C PRO A 109 -11.56 -8.75 4.27
N ARG A 110 -12.61 -9.05 3.49
CA ARG A 110 -13.04 -8.16 2.40
C ARG A 110 -13.44 -6.79 2.93
N HIS A 111 -12.84 -5.75 2.35
CA HIS A 111 -13.08 -4.36 2.75
C HIS A 111 -12.84 -3.38 1.58
N LEU A 112 -13.22 -2.13 1.82
CA LEU A 112 -12.82 -0.96 1.06
C LEU A 112 -11.91 -0.10 1.92
N ASP A 113 -10.99 0.62 1.29
CA ASP A 113 -10.14 1.59 1.98
C ASP A 113 -10.87 2.91 2.26
N ARG A 114 -10.27 3.72 3.14
CA ARG A 114 -10.74 5.07 3.46
C ARG A 114 -10.38 6.10 2.36
N PRO A 115 -10.97 7.31 2.37
CA PRO A 115 -10.73 8.33 1.32
C PRO A 115 -9.28 8.71 1.03
N SER A 116 -8.39 8.71 2.03
CA SER A 116 -6.95 8.95 1.84
C SER A 116 -6.22 7.88 1.01
N CYS A 117 -6.94 6.83 0.64
CA CYS A 117 -6.48 5.67 -0.13
C CYS A 117 -7.22 5.57 -1.47
N GLU A 118 -7.57 6.72 -2.06
CA GLU A 118 -8.19 6.80 -3.39
C GLU A 118 -7.47 5.89 -4.39
N ILE A 119 -6.14 6.00 -4.45
CA ILE A 119 -5.27 5.11 -5.22
C ILE A 119 -4.29 4.45 -4.25
N SER A 120 -4.45 3.15 -4.07
CA SER A 120 -3.61 2.32 -3.21
C SER A 120 -2.69 1.44 -4.06
N THR A 121 -1.52 1.13 -3.50
CA THR A 121 -0.68 0.06 -4.01
C THR A 121 -0.41 -0.98 -2.94
N SER A 122 -0.37 -2.25 -3.32
CA SER A 122 0.05 -3.37 -2.49
C SER A 122 1.33 -3.97 -3.10
N LEU A 123 2.49 -3.57 -2.58
CA LEU A 123 3.82 -4.01 -3.02
C LEU A 123 4.38 -5.14 -2.14
N THR A 124 4.54 -6.33 -2.71
CA THR A 124 5.08 -7.49 -1.98
C THR A 124 6.59 -7.33 -1.82
N LEU A 125 7.09 -7.27 -0.59
CA LEU A 125 8.53 -7.11 -0.35
C LEU A 125 9.24 -8.46 -0.21
N GLY A 126 8.60 -9.43 0.44
CA GLY A 126 9.17 -10.75 0.63
C GLY A 126 8.30 -11.59 1.55
N PHE A 127 8.51 -12.90 1.53
CA PHE A 127 7.74 -13.84 2.33
C PHE A 127 8.47 -15.16 2.46
N ASP A 128 8.00 -15.97 3.39
CA ASP A 128 8.38 -17.37 3.52
C ASP A 128 7.12 -18.23 3.50
N ALA A 129 6.86 -18.81 2.33
CA ALA A 129 5.73 -19.66 2.03
C ALA A 129 6.05 -20.51 0.79
N ALA A 130 5.33 -21.61 0.59
CA ALA A 130 5.52 -22.49 -0.56
C ALA A 130 5.12 -21.84 -1.89
N CYS A 131 4.15 -20.93 -1.87
CA CYS A 131 3.68 -20.19 -3.03
C CYS A 131 3.32 -18.74 -2.64
N PRO A 132 3.27 -17.80 -3.61
CA PRO A 132 2.79 -16.46 -3.35
C PRO A 132 1.34 -16.46 -2.83
N TRP A 133 1.12 -15.79 -1.70
CA TRP A 133 -0.21 -15.53 -1.15
C TRP A 133 -0.93 -14.51 -2.03
N THR A 134 -2.12 -14.87 -2.51
CA THR A 134 -2.87 -14.04 -3.45
C THR A 134 -3.51 -12.84 -2.77
N LEU A 135 -3.67 -11.77 -3.53
CA LEU A 135 -4.50 -10.63 -3.18
C LEU A 135 -5.78 -10.72 -4.03
N GLY A 136 -6.91 -10.92 -3.34
CA GLY A 136 -8.23 -10.92 -3.93
C GLY A 136 -8.68 -9.49 -4.22
N ILE A 137 -9.23 -9.25 -5.41
CA ILE A 137 -9.88 -8.00 -5.78
C ILE A 137 -11.16 -8.25 -6.56
N GLN A 138 -12.20 -7.48 -6.28
CA GLN A 138 -13.44 -7.52 -7.04
C GLN A 138 -13.44 -6.40 -8.09
N SER A 139 -13.63 -6.76 -9.35
CA SER A 139 -13.71 -5.84 -10.48
C SER A 139 -14.81 -6.29 -11.43
N GLU A 140 -15.68 -5.38 -11.84
CA GLU A 140 -16.80 -5.67 -12.76
C GLU A 140 -17.73 -6.82 -12.29
N GLY A 141 -17.85 -7.01 -10.97
CA GLY A 141 -18.65 -8.09 -10.38
C GLY A 141 -17.96 -9.45 -10.35
N GLU A 142 -16.72 -9.55 -10.80
CA GLU A 142 -15.90 -10.76 -10.74
C GLU A 142 -14.86 -10.67 -9.63
N ASP A 143 -14.68 -11.76 -8.89
CA ASP A 143 -13.63 -11.91 -7.89
C ASP A 143 -12.37 -12.52 -8.55
N LEU A 144 -11.24 -11.83 -8.43
CA LEU A 144 -9.96 -12.21 -9.02
C LEU A 144 -8.92 -12.43 -7.92
N GLU A 145 -8.19 -13.54 -8.00
CA GLU A 145 -7.09 -13.86 -7.08
C GLU A 145 -5.75 -13.62 -7.77
N LEU A 146 -4.99 -12.62 -7.30
CA LEU A 146 -3.79 -12.15 -7.97
C LEU A 146 -2.53 -12.58 -7.20
N PRO A 147 -1.71 -13.52 -7.73
CA PRO A 147 -0.44 -13.86 -7.12
C PRO A 147 0.58 -12.75 -7.38
N LEU A 148 1.25 -12.30 -6.32
CA LEU A 148 2.25 -11.23 -6.34
C LEU A 148 3.56 -11.74 -5.73
N GLY A 149 4.61 -11.84 -6.54
CA GLY A 149 5.95 -12.21 -6.06
C GLY A 149 6.68 -11.02 -5.43
N PRO A 150 7.85 -11.24 -4.79
CA PRO A 150 8.68 -10.15 -4.29
C PRO A 150 9.02 -9.15 -5.40
N GLY A 151 8.76 -7.87 -5.15
CA GLY A 151 8.92 -6.76 -6.10
C GLY A 151 7.72 -6.51 -7.01
N ASP A 152 6.70 -7.38 -7.02
CA ASP A 152 5.45 -7.13 -7.73
C ASP A 152 4.51 -6.24 -6.91
N MET A 153 3.72 -5.43 -7.61
CA MET A 153 2.81 -4.46 -7.02
C MET A 153 1.44 -4.53 -7.69
N LEU A 154 0.37 -4.55 -6.89
CA LEU A 154 -0.97 -4.23 -7.38
C LEU A 154 -1.22 -2.74 -7.15
N ALA A 155 -1.55 -1.99 -8.20
CA ALA A 155 -2.16 -0.67 -8.08
C ALA A 155 -3.69 -0.81 -8.20
N TYR A 156 -4.47 -0.17 -7.33
CA TYR A 156 -5.93 -0.29 -7.35
C TYR A 156 -6.62 0.94 -6.75
N ARG A 157 -7.88 1.17 -7.12
CA ARG A 157 -8.75 2.18 -6.49
C ARG A 157 -9.23 1.67 -5.14
N GLY A 158 -8.50 1.99 -4.07
CA GLY A 158 -8.72 1.40 -2.75
C GLY A 158 -10.09 1.68 -2.16
N ALA A 159 -10.61 2.89 -2.39
CA ALA A 159 -11.92 3.32 -1.92
C ALA A 159 -13.10 2.74 -2.74
N ASP A 160 -12.85 2.21 -3.94
CA ASP A 160 -13.89 1.78 -4.88
C ASP A 160 -13.95 0.25 -5.06
N LEU A 161 -12.80 -0.43 -4.97
CA LEU A 161 -12.69 -1.86 -5.28
C LEU A 161 -12.54 -2.71 -4.01
N PRO A 162 -13.53 -3.58 -3.69
CA PRO A 162 -13.40 -4.51 -2.57
C PRO A 162 -12.20 -5.43 -2.77
N HIS A 163 -11.39 -5.62 -1.73
CA HIS A 163 -10.21 -6.47 -1.78
C HIS A 163 -9.98 -7.20 -0.45
N TRP A 164 -9.30 -8.35 -0.51
CA TRP A 164 -9.11 -9.26 0.62
C TRP A 164 -7.87 -10.14 0.43
N ARG A 165 -7.47 -10.83 1.50
CA ARG A 165 -6.58 -11.98 1.41
C ARG A 165 -7.18 -13.09 2.26
N GLY A 166 -7.39 -14.27 1.67
CA GLY A 166 -7.79 -15.46 2.43
C GLY A 166 -6.69 -15.90 3.40
N ARG A 167 -6.88 -16.97 4.17
CA ARG A 167 -5.90 -17.41 5.17
C ARG A 167 -4.46 -17.57 4.63
N PHE A 168 -3.47 -17.09 5.38
CA PHE A 168 -2.04 -17.27 5.09
C PHE A 168 -1.47 -18.54 5.73
N ASP A 169 -0.90 -19.41 4.90
CA ASP A 169 -0.31 -20.70 5.31
C ASP A 169 1.24 -20.71 5.25
N GLY A 170 1.88 -19.58 5.49
CA GLY A 170 3.35 -19.45 5.54
C GLY A 170 3.89 -19.03 6.91
N ARG A 171 5.20 -18.76 6.97
CA ARG A 171 5.89 -18.30 8.21
C ARG A 171 5.78 -16.79 8.41
N TYR A 172 6.00 -16.02 7.36
CA TYR A 172 5.81 -14.56 7.37
C TYR A 172 5.52 -14.02 5.97
N TRP A 173 4.81 -12.90 5.89
CA TRP A 173 4.60 -12.15 4.66
C TRP A 173 4.79 -10.65 4.90
N VAL A 174 5.68 -10.02 4.14
CA VAL A 174 5.96 -8.58 4.24
C VAL A 174 5.29 -7.85 3.07
N GLN A 175 4.40 -6.92 3.43
CA GLN A 175 3.65 -6.11 2.51
C GLN A 175 3.88 -4.64 2.81
N LEU A 176 4.14 -3.84 1.77
CA LEU A 176 4.13 -2.39 1.86
C LEU A 176 2.94 -1.84 1.09
N PHE A 177 2.15 -1.00 1.77
CA PHE A 177 1.07 -0.24 1.16
C PHE A 177 1.51 1.20 0.95
N LEU A 178 1.21 1.76 -0.21
CA LEU A 178 1.49 3.15 -0.56
C LEU A 178 0.21 3.78 -1.05
N HIS A 179 -0.14 4.94 -0.51
CA HIS A 179 -1.43 5.57 -0.77
C HIS A 179 -1.24 6.96 -1.38
N TYR A 180 -2.07 7.24 -2.38
CA TYR A 180 -2.07 8.48 -3.14
C TYR A 180 -3.51 8.96 -3.34
N VAL A 181 -3.65 10.26 -3.57
CA VAL A 181 -4.88 10.89 -4.04
C VAL A 181 -4.60 11.73 -5.27
N ARG A 182 -5.60 11.94 -6.11
CA ARG A 182 -5.53 12.89 -7.24
C ARG A 182 -5.24 14.28 -6.71
N ALA A 183 -4.24 14.95 -7.30
CA ALA A 183 -3.86 16.29 -6.87
C ALA A 183 -4.95 17.34 -7.12
N ASP A 184 -5.80 17.10 -8.11
CA ASP A 184 -6.92 17.93 -8.54
C ASP A 184 -8.29 17.26 -8.30
N GLY A 185 -8.32 16.15 -7.57
CA GLY A 185 -9.54 15.39 -7.27
C GLY A 185 -10.22 15.79 -5.97
N GLN A 186 -11.39 15.20 -5.72
CA GLN A 186 -12.20 15.46 -4.53
C GLN A 186 -11.49 15.10 -3.20
N PHE A 187 -10.47 14.25 -3.26
CA PHE A 187 -9.69 13.81 -2.09
C PHE A 187 -8.34 14.53 -1.96
N ALA A 188 -8.06 15.56 -2.77
CA ALA A 188 -6.78 16.26 -2.76
C ALA A 188 -6.38 16.81 -1.37
N GLU A 189 -7.36 17.12 -0.51
CA GLU A 189 -7.10 17.58 0.87
C GLU A 189 -6.40 16.52 1.75
N TYR A 190 -6.49 15.24 1.38
CA TYR A 190 -5.81 14.13 2.06
C TYR A 190 -4.32 14.04 1.72
N ARG A 191 -3.75 15.03 1.03
CA ARG A 191 -2.30 15.17 0.86
C ARG A 191 -1.59 14.97 2.21
N PHE A 192 -0.58 14.10 2.19
CA PHE A 192 0.19 13.66 3.36
C PHE A 192 -0.65 13.06 4.48
N ASP A 193 -1.87 12.59 4.19
CA ASP A 193 -2.83 12.07 5.16
C ASP A 193 -3.10 13.09 6.29
N GLY A 194 -3.07 14.39 5.94
CA GLY A 194 -3.32 15.48 6.87
C GLY A 194 -2.13 15.80 7.79
N ARG A 195 -0.93 15.29 7.49
CA ARG A 195 0.34 15.67 8.14
C ARG A 195 0.94 16.90 7.47
N GLU A 196 1.86 17.57 8.17
CA GLU A 196 2.61 18.71 7.62
C GLU A 196 3.52 18.28 6.45
N ARG A 197 4.11 17.08 6.53
CA ARG A 197 5.03 16.53 5.53
C ARG A 197 5.04 14.99 5.52
N ILE A 198 5.57 14.41 4.43
CA ILE A 198 5.97 13.00 4.35
C ILE A 198 7.17 12.74 5.28
N GLY A 199 7.19 11.54 5.86
CA GLY A 199 8.23 11.09 6.77
C GLY A 199 7.69 10.31 7.98
N PRO A 200 8.58 9.87 8.88
CA PRO A 200 8.19 9.05 10.00
C PRO A 200 7.17 9.74 10.91
N PHE A 201 6.11 9.01 11.25
CA PHE A 201 5.08 9.50 12.17
C PHE A 201 5.35 9.07 13.60
N ASP A 202 5.31 10.05 14.50
CA ASP A 202 5.36 9.85 15.95
C ASP A 202 4.09 10.44 16.59
N PRO A 203 3.13 9.60 16.99
CA PRO A 203 1.86 10.08 17.55
C PRO A 203 2.02 10.84 18.88
N SER A 204 3.18 10.76 19.55
CA SER A 204 3.45 11.55 20.76
C SER A 204 3.84 13.01 20.46
N ARG A 205 4.20 13.30 19.21
CA ARG A 205 4.72 14.62 18.78
C ARG A 205 3.94 15.22 17.61
N GLN A 206 3.11 14.43 16.94
CA GLN A 206 2.44 14.79 15.70
C GLN A 206 0.97 14.42 15.77
N THR A 207 0.14 15.25 15.12
CA THR A 207 -1.30 15.02 14.98
C THR A 207 -1.67 15.06 13.50
N ARG A 208 -2.55 14.15 13.05
CA ARG A 208 -3.11 14.23 11.71
C ARG A 208 -4.40 15.02 11.74
N ARG A 209 -4.61 15.90 10.75
CA ARG A 209 -5.81 16.74 10.65
C ARG A 209 -7.11 15.92 10.75
N PHE A 210 -7.13 14.73 10.17
CA PHE A 210 -8.32 13.88 10.08
C PHE A 210 -8.57 13.04 11.35
N ASP A 211 -7.60 12.93 12.26
CA ASP A 211 -7.79 12.20 13.53
C ASP A 211 -8.72 12.95 14.49
N ALA A 212 -8.77 14.29 14.40
CA ALA A 212 -9.58 15.14 15.28
C ALA A 212 -11.08 15.14 14.93
N ALA A 213 -11.45 14.83 13.68
CA ALA A 213 -12.84 14.90 13.22
C ALA A 213 -13.71 13.72 13.70
N HIS A 214 -13.11 12.61 14.13
CA HIS A 214 -13.83 11.47 14.71
C HIS A 214 -14.04 11.58 16.22
N ALA A 215 -13.31 12.48 16.92
CA ALA A 215 -13.49 12.69 18.36
C ALA A 215 -14.71 13.58 18.68
N THR A 216 -15.23 14.36 17.72
CA THR A 216 -16.37 15.27 17.92
C THR A 216 -17.72 14.70 17.50
N GLY A 217 -17.77 13.43 17.07
CA GLY A 217 -19.01 12.75 16.64
C GLY A 217 -19.71 11.91 17.72
N ALA A 218 -19.07 11.71 18.88
CA ALA A 218 -19.63 10.95 20.00
C ALA A 218 -19.92 11.88 21.19
N GLY A 219 -20.92 12.75 21.06
CA GLY A 219 -21.27 13.66 22.14
C GLY A 219 -22.38 14.65 21.81
N ALA A 220 -23.56 14.17 21.40
CA ALA A 220 -24.79 14.98 21.46
C ALA A 220 -26.07 14.15 21.27
N THR A 221 -26.45 13.36 22.29
CA THR A 221 -27.86 13.07 22.62
C THR A 221 -27.87 12.87 24.14
N GLY A 222 -28.12 13.86 24.98
CA GLY A 222 -29.34 14.65 25.01
C GLY A 222 -30.28 13.99 26.02
N GLU A 223 -30.12 14.33 27.29
CA GLU A 223 -31.13 14.11 28.34
C GLU A 223 -32.45 14.78 27.94
N GLY A 224 -33.58 14.16 28.27
CA GLY A 224 -34.86 14.86 28.42
C GLY A 224 -36.07 14.22 27.75
N ALA A 225 -36.72 13.29 28.46
CA ALA A 225 -38.16 13.25 28.77
C ALA A 225 -38.54 11.90 29.40
#